data_AF-A0A853AP21-F1
#
_entry.id   AF-A0A853AP21-F1
#
_cell.length_a   1.000
_cell.length_b   1.000
_cell.length_c   1.000
_cell.angle_alpha   90.00
_cell.angle_beta   90.00
_cell.angle_gamma   90.00
#
_symmetry.space_group_name_H-M   'P 1'
#
loop_
_entity.id
_entity.type
_entity.pdbx_description
1 polymer ?
#
loop_
_entity_poly.entity_id
_entity_poly.type
_entity_poly.pdbx_seq_one_letter_code
_entity_poly.pdbx_strand_id
1 'polypeptide(L)'
;MPDDPTSRLGDDLDGLDPDDPEVKAFAAHRDRMRRPNADATVEGMLRGVDDFAQSVNRTDGHRRLVAVCVVALILLGVLHTVWNALAFVVSTFVG
;
A
#
# COMPACT_ATOMS: atom_id res chain seq x y z
N MET A 1 -16.31 26.31 -21.53
CA MET A 1 -15.52 25.50 -22.49
C MET A 1 -14.73 24.53 -21.63
N PRO A 2 -14.95 23.21 -21.72
CA PRO A 2 -14.24 22.26 -20.86
C PRO A 2 -12.76 22.26 -21.22
N ASP A 3 -11.89 22.37 -20.21
CA ASP A 3 -10.44 22.31 -20.37
C ASP A 3 -10.04 20.92 -20.85
N ASP A 4 -9.62 20.82 -22.11
CA ASP A 4 -9.17 19.58 -22.73
C ASP A 4 -7.92 19.06 -21.99
N PRO A 5 -7.93 17.85 -21.40
CA PRO A 5 -6.78 17.28 -20.68
C PRO A 5 -5.51 17.22 -21.53
N THR A 6 -5.62 17.21 -22.86
CA THR A 6 -4.47 17.26 -23.78
C THR A 6 -3.67 18.56 -23.64
N SER A 7 -4.30 19.68 -23.28
CA SER A 7 -3.63 20.98 -23.18
C SER A 7 -2.60 21.03 -22.04
N ARG A 8 -2.77 20.23 -20.97
CA ARG A 8 -1.77 20.08 -19.89
C ARG A 8 -0.70 19.03 -20.17
N LEU A 9 -0.92 18.16 -21.17
CA LEU A 9 0.07 17.20 -21.65
C LEU A 9 0.89 17.73 -22.84
N GLY A 10 0.46 18.83 -23.46
CA GLY A 10 1.02 19.39 -24.69
C GLY A 10 2.52 19.66 -24.67
N ASP A 11 3.07 20.15 -23.56
CA ASP A 11 4.52 20.43 -23.44
C ASP A 11 5.40 19.17 -23.56
N ASP A 12 4.88 17.99 -23.18
CA ASP A 12 5.62 16.72 -23.25
C ASP A 12 5.38 15.96 -24.58
N LEU A 13 4.44 16.42 -25.42
CA LEU A 13 4.02 15.77 -26.68
C LEU A 13 4.25 16.67 -27.90
N ASP A 14 5.05 17.72 -27.74
CA ASP A 14 5.22 18.78 -28.73
C ASP A 14 5.91 18.22 -30.00
N GLY A 15 5.19 18.24 -31.13
CA GLY A 15 5.64 17.70 -32.43
C GLY A 15 5.03 16.35 -32.86
N LEU A 16 4.19 15.72 -32.03
CA LEU A 16 3.41 14.53 -32.39
C LEU A 16 1.97 14.90 -32.76
N ASP A 17 1.37 14.19 -33.73
CA ASP A 17 -0.02 14.41 -34.12
C ASP A 17 -0.96 14.02 -32.97
N PRO A 18 -1.68 14.98 -32.36
CA PRO A 18 -2.57 14.70 -31.23
C PRO A 18 -3.74 13.78 -31.61
N ASP A 19 -4.05 13.63 -32.90
CA ASP A 19 -5.11 12.76 -33.36
C ASP A 19 -4.69 11.32 -33.65
N ASP A 20 -3.38 11.04 -33.62
CA ASP A 20 -2.83 9.70 -33.81
C ASP A 20 -3.28 8.74 -32.69
N PRO A 21 -3.83 7.55 -33.04
CA PRO A 21 -4.23 6.55 -32.05
C PRO A 21 -3.09 6.13 -31.10
N GLU A 22 -1.84 6.13 -31.55
CA GLU A 22 -0.68 5.77 -30.71
C GLU A 22 -0.38 6.83 -29.65
N VAL A 23 -0.49 8.12 -30.00
CA VAL A 23 -0.30 9.26 -29.09
C VAL A 23 -1.40 9.27 -28.02
N LYS A 24 -2.65 8.99 -28.40
CA LYS A 24 -3.78 8.85 -27.46
C LYS A 24 -3.57 7.70 -26.47
N ALA A 25 -3.04 6.56 -26.93
CA ALA A 25 -2.74 5.42 -26.06
C ALA A 25 -1.63 5.76 -25.05
N PHE A 26 -0.57 6.46 -25.48
CA PHE A 26 0.50 6.92 -24.61
C PHE A 26 0.03 7.95 -23.58
N ALA A 27 -0.78 8.93 -23.99
CA ALA A 27 -1.36 9.92 -23.08
C ALA A 27 -2.24 9.23 -22.01
N ALA A 28 -3.08 8.28 -22.40
CA ALA A 28 -3.93 7.51 -21.49
C ALA A 28 -3.13 6.56 -20.57
N HIS A 29 -1.96 6.10 -20.99
CA HIS A 29 -1.07 5.30 -20.18
C HIS A 29 -0.31 6.17 -19.16
N ARG A 30 0.16 7.35 -19.57
CA ARG A 30 0.85 8.29 -18.70
C ARG A 30 -0.08 8.94 -17.68
N ASP A 31 -1.32 9.25 -18.06
CA ASP A 31 -2.35 9.75 -17.14
C ASP A 31 -2.64 8.73 -16.02
N ARG A 32 -2.59 7.43 -16.33
CA ARG A 32 -2.71 6.36 -15.32
C ARG A 32 -1.53 6.30 -14.35
N MET A 33 -0.30 6.55 -14.80
CA MET A 33 0.87 6.61 -13.91
C MET A 33 0.93 7.90 -13.09
N ARG A 34 0.47 9.01 -13.66
CA ARG A 34 0.52 10.33 -13.04
C ARG A 34 -0.61 10.55 -12.04
N ARG A 35 -1.54 9.60 -11.89
CA ARG A 35 -2.43 9.46 -10.74
C ARG A 35 -1.73 8.62 -9.68
N PRO A 36 -1.01 9.23 -8.73
CA PRO A 36 -0.44 8.48 -7.63
C PRO A 36 -1.61 8.13 -6.72
N ASN A 37 -1.94 6.84 -6.60
CA ASN A 37 -2.64 6.40 -5.40
C ASN A 37 -1.76 6.83 -4.23
N ALA A 38 -2.32 7.73 -3.42
CA ALA A 38 -1.66 8.39 -2.31
C ALA A 38 -1.42 7.41 -1.15
N ASP A 39 -0.64 6.36 -1.38
CA ASP A 39 -0.28 5.31 -0.41
C ASP A 39 0.98 5.67 0.39
N ALA A 40 1.38 6.94 0.39
CA ALA A 40 2.51 7.46 1.17
C ALA A 40 2.05 8.21 2.43
N THR A 41 0.96 7.76 3.07
CA THR A 41 0.47 8.36 4.33
C THR A 41 0.21 7.26 5.36
N VAL A 42 0.49 7.56 6.63
CA VAL A 42 0.45 6.67 7.80
C VAL A 42 -0.88 5.89 7.97
N GLU A 43 -1.97 6.36 7.34
CA GLU A 43 -3.26 5.67 7.23
C GLU A 43 -3.23 4.36 6.43
N GLY A 44 -2.26 4.17 5.53
CA GLY A 44 -2.04 2.90 4.82
C GLY A 44 -1.61 1.77 5.75
N MET A 45 -0.95 2.09 6.88
CA MET A 45 -0.56 1.07 7.87
C MET A 45 -1.76 0.54 8.66
N LEU A 46 -2.77 1.36 8.93
CA LEU A 46 -4.02 0.91 9.58
C LEU A 46 -4.97 0.21 8.59
N ARG A 47 -5.09 0.69 7.35
CA ARG A 47 -5.86 -0.02 6.31
C ARG A 47 -5.24 -1.37 5.96
N GLY A 48 -3.91 -1.47 5.97
CA GLY A 48 -3.22 -2.75 5.81
C GLY A 48 -3.72 -3.80 6.82
N VAL A 49 -3.85 -3.44 8.10
CA VAL A 49 -4.35 -4.36 9.14
C VAL A 49 -5.79 -4.81 8.89
N ASP A 50 -6.67 -3.91 8.45
CA ASP A 50 -8.08 -4.20 8.18
C ASP A 50 -8.27 -5.05 6.91
N ASP A 51 -7.52 -4.73 5.85
CA ASP A 51 -7.46 -5.54 4.61
C ASP A 51 -6.81 -6.91 4.84
N PHE A 52 -5.84 -7.04 5.77
CA PHE A 52 -5.32 -8.35 6.19
C PHE A 52 -6.40 -9.17 6.91
N ALA A 53 -7.20 -8.56 7.79
CA ALA A 53 -8.29 -9.24 8.47
C ALA A 53 -9.39 -9.72 7.51
N GLN A 54 -9.76 -8.90 6.52
CA GLN A 54 -10.72 -9.25 5.46
C GLN A 54 -10.15 -10.27 4.45
N SER A 55 -8.87 -10.14 4.06
CA SER A 55 -8.19 -11.04 3.11
C SER A 55 -8.05 -12.47 3.64
N VAL A 56 -7.91 -12.64 4.95
CA VAL A 56 -7.85 -13.96 5.61
C VAL A 56 -9.18 -14.71 5.46
N ASN A 57 -10.29 -13.99 5.34
CA ASN A 57 -11.63 -14.57 5.33
C ASN A 57 -12.09 -15.04 3.94
N ARG A 58 -11.44 -14.64 2.83
CA ARG A 58 -12.04 -14.82 1.49
C ARG A 58 -11.29 -15.67 0.47
N THR A 59 -9.99 -15.92 0.61
CA THR A 59 -9.24 -16.48 -0.53
C THR A 59 -8.35 -17.67 -0.15
N ASP A 60 -8.89 -18.85 -0.43
CA ASP A 60 -8.20 -20.10 -0.76
C ASP A 60 -7.08 -20.64 0.14
N GLY A 61 -7.37 -21.82 0.70
CA GLY A 61 -6.38 -22.83 1.06
C GLY A 61 -5.96 -22.82 2.53
N HIS A 62 -6.38 -23.85 3.28
CA HIS A 62 -5.99 -24.11 4.68
C HIS A 62 -4.48 -23.90 4.97
N ARG A 63 -3.60 -24.12 3.98
CA ARG A 63 -2.16 -23.87 4.11
C ARG A 63 -1.81 -22.40 4.35
N ARG A 64 -2.51 -21.45 3.73
CA ARG A 64 -2.24 -20.02 3.91
C ARG A 64 -2.71 -19.52 5.28
N LEU A 65 -3.83 -20.05 5.78
CA LEU A 65 -4.28 -19.80 7.16
C LEU A 65 -3.27 -20.31 8.20
N VAL A 66 -2.76 -21.54 8.02
CA VAL A 66 -1.74 -22.08 8.94
C VAL A 66 -0.47 -21.24 8.90
N ALA A 67 0.01 -20.84 7.72
CA ALA A 67 1.19 -19.99 7.59
C ALA A 67 0.98 -18.63 8.28
N VAL A 68 -0.18 -17.99 8.09
CA VAL A 68 -0.53 -16.73 8.75
C VAL A 68 -0.62 -16.90 10.27
N CYS A 69 -1.24 -17.98 10.76
CA CYS A 69 -1.29 -18.28 12.19
C CYS A 69 0.11 -18.47 12.79
N VAL A 70 1.01 -19.20 12.11
CA VAL A 70 2.39 -19.40 12.58
C VAL A 70 3.13 -18.07 12.66
N VAL A 71 3.05 -17.24 11.61
CA VAL A 71 3.69 -15.92 11.62
C VAL A 71 3.11 -15.05 12.74
N ALA A 72 1.78 -15.03 12.93
CA ALA A 72 1.14 -14.30 14.00
C ALA A 72 1.58 -14.77 15.40
N LEU A 73 1.74 -16.09 15.61
CA LEU A 73 2.25 -16.66 16.86
C LEU A 73 3.71 -16.26 17.12
N ILE A 74 4.55 -16.24 16.08
CA ILE A 74 5.94 -15.78 16.20
C ILE A 74 5.97 -14.31 16.60
N LEU A 75 5.20 -13.45 15.91
CA LEU A 75 5.13 -12.02 16.22
C LEU A 75 4.61 -11.78 17.65
N LEU A 76 3.61 -12.54 18.09
CA LEU A 76 3.09 -12.49 19.46
C LEU A 76 4.18 -12.85 20.48
N GLY A 77 4.94 -13.92 20.23
CA GLY A 77 6.04 -14.33 21.10
C GLY A 77 7.15 -13.29 21.22
N VAL A 78 7.50 -12.64 20.10
CA VAL A 78 8.48 -11.54 20.10
C VAL A 78 7.95 -10.35 20.90
N LEU A 79 6.70 -9.95 20.67
CA LEU A 79 6.07 -8.84 21.39
C LEU A 79 6.02 -9.11 22.90
N HIS A 80 5.63 -10.32 23.29
CA HIS A 80 5.61 -10.75 24.68
C HIS A 80 7.01 -10.70 25.31
N THR A 81 8.04 -11.12 24.57
CA THR A 81 9.44 -11.07 25.03
C THR A 81 9.90 -9.64 25.27
N VAL A 82 9.63 -8.74 24.32
CA VAL A 82 9.95 -7.31 24.43
C VAL A 82 9.22 -6.67 25.61
N TRP A 83 7.92 -6.97 25.76
CA TRP A 83 7.12 -6.47 26.88
C TRP A 83 7.68 -6.91 28.24
N ASN A 84 8.04 -8.19 28.37
CA ASN A 84 8.62 -8.72 29.60
C ASN A 84 9.98 -8.07 29.92
N ALA A 85 10.83 -7.86 28.91
CA ALA A 85 12.11 -7.17 29.09
C ALA A 85 11.90 -5.71 29.53
N LEU A 86 10.95 -4.99 28.93
CA LEU A 86 10.57 -3.64 29.33
C LEU A 86 10.06 -3.60 30.77
N ALA A 87 9.14 -4.51 31.13
CA ALA A 87 8.60 -4.60 32.48
C ALA A 87 9.71 -4.88 33.50
N PHE A 88 10.66 -5.77 33.18
CA PHE A 88 11.81 -6.06 34.02
C PHE A 88 12.67 -4.81 34.25
N VAL A 89 13.04 -4.10 33.18
CA VAL A 89 13.83 -2.87 33.24
C VAL A 89 13.10 -1.81 34.09
N VAL A 90 11.82 -1.54 33.79
CA VAL A 90 11.02 -0.57 34.54
C VAL A 90 10.93 -0.95 36.01
N SER A 91 10.68 -2.21 36.34
CA SER A 91 10.61 -2.67 37.72
C SER A 91 11.93 -2.52 38.48
N THR A 92 13.06 -2.66 37.79
CA THR A 92 14.40 -2.52 38.36
C THR A 92 14.75 -1.05 38.63
N PHE A 93 14.22 -0.11 37.85
CA PHE A 93 14.49 1.32 38.03
C PHE A 93 13.50 2.02 38.96
N VAL A 94 12.25 1.52 39.05
CA VAL A 94 11.19 2.10 39.88
C VAL A 94 11.11 1.43 41.26
N GLY A 95 11.53 0.16 41.37
CA GLY A 95 11.65 -0.57 42.63
C GLY A 95 13.00 -0.31 43.31
#